data_AF-A0A7C7M866-F1
#
_entry.id   AF-A0A7C7M866-F1
#
_cell.length_a   1.000
_cell.length_b   1.000
_cell.length_c   1.000
_cell.angle_alpha   90.00
_cell.angle_beta   90.00
_cell.angle_gamma   90.00
#
_symmetry.space_group_name_H-M   'P 1'
#
loop_
_entity.id
_entity.type
_entity.pdbx_description
1 polymer ?
#
loop_
_entity_poly.entity_id
_entity_poly.type
_entity_poly.pdbx_seq_one_letter_code
_entity_poly.pdbx_strand_id
1 'polypeptide(L)' 'AAFTHTSIGLRDALLAVAIPFIEVHLSNVFSREDFRQRSFFSDIAVGTISGFGVASYELALLAAKHHLT' A
#
# COMPACT_ATOMS: atom_id res chain seq x y z
N ALA A 1 5.91 1.60 5.19
CA ALA A 1 6.99 0.84 5.86
C ALA A 1 8.25 0.87 4.98
N ALA A 2 9.44 0.44 5.46
CA ALA A 2 10.67 0.52 4.64
C ALA A 2 10.72 -0.51 3.50
N PHE A 3 10.11 -1.70 3.68
CA PHE A 3 10.07 -2.74 2.64
C PHE A 3 9.26 -2.36 1.39
N THR A 4 8.38 -1.38 1.52
CA THR A 4 7.67 -0.74 0.41
C THR A 4 8.59 -0.17 -0.65
N HIS A 5 9.82 0.18 -0.27
CA HIS A 5 10.81 0.82 -1.12
C HIS A 5 11.97 -0.11 -1.50
N THR A 6 11.94 -1.39 -1.11
CA THR A 6 13.08 -2.31 -1.31
C THR A 6 12.72 -3.75 -1.67
N SER A 7 11.51 -4.25 -1.36
CA SER A 7 11.22 -5.69 -1.44
C SER A 7 10.53 -6.10 -2.74
N ILE A 8 11.33 -6.41 -3.77
CA ILE A 8 10.85 -7.01 -5.03
C ILE A 8 10.26 -8.41 -4.78
N GLY A 9 10.84 -9.19 -3.85
CA GLY A 9 10.34 -10.54 -3.55
C GLY A 9 8.91 -10.57 -2.99
N LEU A 10 8.52 -9.58 -2.17
CA LEU A 10 7.13 -9.44 -1.73
C LEU A 10 6.21 -8.99 -2.87
N ARG A 11 6.71 -8.16 -3.79
CA ARG A 11 5.93 -7.70 -4.95
C ARG A 11 5.59 -8.87 -5.85
N ASP A 12 6.58 -9.72 -6.13
CA ASP A 12 6.40 -10.91 -6.97
C ASP A 12 5.52 -11.95 -6.28
N ALA A 13 5.62 -12.11 -4.96
CA ALA A 13 4.72 -12.97 -4.21
C ALA A 13 3.25 -12.50 -4.30
N LEU A 14 2.99 -11.19 -4.20
CA LEU A 14 1.65 -10.63 -4.35
C LEU A 14 1.10 -10.82 -5.77
N LEU A 15 1.94 -10.66 -6.78
CA LEU A 15 1.57 -10.94 -8.17
C LEU A 15 1.29 -12.42 -8.41
N ALA A 16 2.08 -13.31 -7.82
CA ALA A 16 1.94 -14.76 -8.01
C ALA A 16 0.62 -15.31 -7.44
N VAL A 17 0.14 -14.77 -6.31
CA VAL A 17 -1.12 -15.22 -5.70
C VAL A 17 -2.37 -14.59 -6.32
N ALA A 18 -2.21 -13.54 -7.11
CA ALA A 18 -3.30 -12.82 -7.81
C ALA A 18 -4.46 -12.37 -6.89
N ILE A 19 -4.15 -12.07 -5.62
CA ILE A 19 -5.14 -11.56 -4.65
C ILE A 19 -5.09 -10.02 -4.67
N PRO A 20 -6.22 -9.33 -4.83
CA PRO A 20 -6.26 -7.87 -4.77
C PRO A 20 -5.86 -7.39 -3.36
N PHE A 21 -5.03 -6.35 -3.30
CA PHE A 21 -4.56 -5.79 -2.04
C PHE A 21 -4.54 -4.25 -2.08
N ILE A 22 -4.57 -3.65 -0.89
CA ILE A 22 -4.52 -2.20 -0.68
C ILE A 22 -3.26 -1.86 0.11
N GLU A 23 -2.51 -0.88 -0.37
CA GLU A 23 -1.29 -0.42 0.29
C GLU A 23 -1.62 0.63 1.36
N VAL A 24 -1.04 0.48 2.56
CA VAL A 24 -1.31 1.36 3.71
C VAL A 24 -0.02 1.91 4.30
N HIS A 25 0.03 3.23 4.50
CA HIS A 25 1.11 3.93 5.18
C HIS A 25 0.57 4.86 6.27
N LEU A 26 1.06 4.68 7.50
CA LEU A 26 0.64 5.51 8.64
C LEU A 26 1.04 6.98 8.43
N SER A 27 2.28 7.23 7.99
CA SER A 27 2.77 8.58 7.69
C SER A 27 2.46 8.97 6.24
N ASN A 28 2.38 10.28 5.98
CA ASN A 28 2.30 10.80 4.61
C ASN A 28 3.65 10.57 3.91
N VAL A 29 3.70 9.62 2.97
CA VAL A 29 4.94 9.29 2.25
C VAL A 29 5.36 10.37 1.26
N PHE A 30 4.41 11.19 0.79
CA PHE A 30 4.65 12.27 -0.18
C PHE A 30 5.24 13.53 0.46
N SER A 31 5.07 13.71 1.77
CA SER A 31 5.69 14.82 2.52
C SER A 31 7.04 14.45 3.13
N ARG A 32 7.60 13.31 2.70
CA ARG A 32 8.83 12.72 3.24
C ARG A 32 9.91 12.65 2.18
N GLU A 33 11.07 12.14 2.59
CA GLU A 33 12.26 12.01 1.77
C GLU A 33 11.96 11.31 0.42
N ASP A 34 12.56 11.77 -0.68
CA ASP A 34 12.23 11.32 -2.07
C ASP A 34 12.21 9.80 -2.23
N PHE A 35 13.09 9.08 -1.54
CA PHE A 35 13.16 7.62 -1.61
C PHE A 35 11.95 6.91 -0.97
N ARG A 36 11.14 7.61 -0.16
CA ARG A 36 9.89 7.10 0.42
C ARG A 36 8.67 7.42 -0.42
N GLN A 37 8.80 8.31 -1.39
CA GLN A 37 7.70 8.69 -2.27
C GLN A 37 7.42 7.63 -3.34
N ARG A 38 8.39 6.75 -3.61
CA ARG A 38 8.29 5.68 -4.62
C ARG A 38 8.11 4.31 -3.99
N SER A 39 6.94 3.72 -4.13
CA SER A 39 6.62 2.37 -3.69
C SER A 39 6.66 1.39 -4.87
N PHE A 40 7.20 0.20 -4.64
CA PHE A 40 7.16 -0.91 -5.61
C PHE A 40 5.83 -1.69 -5.58
N PHE A 41 4.90 -1.30 -4.71
CA PHE A 41 3.60 -1.93 -4.56
C PHE A 41 2.47 -1.07 -5.12
N SER A 42 2.64 0.25 -5.19
CA SER A 42 1.57 1.18 -5.57
C SER A 42 1.10 0.99 -7.02
N ASP A 43 1.96 0.46 -7.90
CA ASP A 43 1.63 0.17 -9.31
C ASP A 43 0.76 -1.08 -9.48
N ILE A 44 0.81 -2.01 -8.53
CA ILE A 44 0.08 -3.30 -8.60
C ILE A 44 -1.04 -3.42 -7.56
N ALA A 45 -1.16 -2.45 -6.63
CA ALA A 45 -2.23 -2.38 -5.65
C ALA A 45 -3.53 -1.86 -6.27
N VAL A 46 -4.68 -2.22 -5.66
CA VAL A 46 -6.00 -1.64 -6.02
C VAL A 46 -6.02 -0.13 -5.73
N GLY A 47 -5.33 0.28 -4.66
CA GLY A 47 -5.19 1.66 -4.25
C GLY A 47 -4.21 1.80 -3.10
N THR A 48 -3.83 3.05 -2.80
CA THR A 48 -2.90 3.38 -1.71
C THR A 48 -3.54 4.41 -0.78
N ILE A 49 -3.42 4.17 0.54
CA ILE A 49 -3.87 5.09 1.59
C ILE A 49 -2.67 5.47 2.44
N SER A 50 -2.38 6.78 2.54
CA SER A 50 -1.21 7.29 3.25
C SER A 50 -1.53 8.56 4.05
N GLY A 51 -0.99 8.66 5.26
CA GLY A 51 -0.96 9.93 6.02
C GLY A 51 -2.04 10.12 7.06
N PHE A 52 -2.91 9.12 7.28
CA PHE A 52 -3.99 9.19 8.26
C PHE A 52 -3.69 8.44 9.56
N GLY A 53 -2.42 8.12 9.83
CA GLY A 53 -2.01 7.36 11.01
C GLY A 53 -2.71 6.00 11.05
N VAL A 54 -3.20 5.61 12.24
CA VAL A 54 -3.88 4.33 12.46
C VAL A 54 -5.21 4.25 11.69
N ALA A 55 -5.90 5.38 11.48
CA ALA A 55 -7.16 5.42 10.73
C ALA A 55 -7.01 4.94 9.27
N SER A 56 -5.79 4.94 8.73
CA SER A 56 -5.51 4.40 7.40
C SER A 56 -5.90 2.92 7.28
N TYR A 57 -5.86 2.14 8.37
CA TYR A 57 -6.28 0.73 8.36
C TYR A 57 -7.81 0.59 8.24
N GLU A 58 -8.57 1.42 8.95
CA GLU A 58 -10.03 1.41 8.88
C GLU A 58 -10.52 1.81 7.49
N LEU A 59 -9.91 2.85 6.91
CA LEU A 59 -10.18 3.29 5.55
C LEU A 59 -9.85 2.19 4.52
N ALA A 60 -8.73 1.48 4.71
CA ALA A 60 -8.36 0.37 3.84
C ALA A 60 -9.35 -0.80 3.95
N LEU A 61 -9.83 -1.12 5.15
CA LEU A 61 -10.84 -2.15 5.35
C LEU A 61 -12.17 -1.77 4.68
N LEU A 62 -12.58 -0.51 4.80
CA LEU A 62 -13.79 0.00 4.13
C LEU A 62 -13.66 -0.12 2.61
N ALA A 63 -12.52 0.31 2.06
CA ALA A 63 -12.23 0.21 0.64
C ALA A 63 -12.20 -1.26 0.17
N ALA A 64 -11.59 -2.16 0.95
CA ALA A 64 -11.57 -3.60 0.65
C ALA A 64 -12.99 -4.19 0.64
N LYS A 65 -13.85 -3.80 1.59
CA LYS A 65 -15.25 -4.22 1.62
C LYS A 65 -16.00 -3.79 0.35
N HIS A 66 -15.82 -2.54 -0.09
CA HIS A 66 -16.42 -2.04 -1.32
C HIS A 66 -15.85 -2.72 -2.58
N HIS A 67 -14.60 -3.16 -2.56
CA HIS A 67 -13.98 -3.85 -3.69
C HIS A 67 -14.50 -5.29 -3.87
N LEU A 68 -15.03 -5.91 -2.81
CA LEU A 68 -15.58 -7.27 -2.83
C LEU A 68 -17.06 -7.33 -3.23
N THR A 69 -17.76 -6.19 -3.27
CA THR A 69 -19.20 -6.07 -3.56
C THR A 69 -19.43 -5.39 -4.89
#